data_AF-A0A834HP38-F1
#
_entry.id   AF-A0A834HP38-F1
#
_cell.length_a   1.000
_cell.length_b   1.000
_cell.length_c   1.000
_cell.angle_alpha   90.00
_cell.angle_beta   90.00
_cell.angle_gamma   90.00
#
_symmetry.space_group_name_H-M   'P 1'
#
loop_
_entity.id
_entity.type
_entity.pdbx_description
1 polymer ?
#
loop_
_entity_poly.entity_id
_entity_poly.type
_entity_poly.pdbx_seq_one_letter_code
_entity_poly.pdbx_strand_id
1 'polypeptide(L)'
;MFIAAKGGAGGKGNHFYISDTEQAPKICEYGAKGEELEYIIEVRSMAHIGLIGFPNAGKSTLLRAISRARPKVAPYPFTTLKPHLGIIQYEDYEQIAVADLPGLIPDSHKNKGLGIQFLKHTERCMALVYVIDASLDEFYDHLEILQYELDKFNENFKNKSQLVVANKIDIPKARQNAAEMQKILQLPVVPVSAKTGENIAALLREMKIIYDNNNTEEEEE
;
A
#
# COMPACT_ATOMS: atom_id res chain seq x y z
N MET A 1 -11.28 12.23 -15.44
CA MET A 1 -12.15 13.02 -14.53
C MET A 1 -13.49 12.31 -14.40
N PHE A 2 -13.86 11.90 -13.18
CA PHE A 2 -15.18 11.29 -12.91
C PHE A 2 -16.14 12.38 -12.41
N ILE A 3 -17.32 12.50 -12.99
CA ILE A 3 -18.35 13.44 -12.55
C ILE A 3 -19.34 12.67 -11.68
N ALA A 4 -19.29 12.92 -10.36
CA ALA A 4 -20.08 12.18 -9.37
C ALA A 4 -21.56 12.60 -9.31
N ALA A 5 -21.91 13.81 -9.75
CA ALA A 5 -23.30 14.23 -9.90
C ALA A 5 -23.35 15.41 -10.85
N LYS A 6 -24.34 15.44 -11.75
CA LYS A 6 -24.56 16.59 -12.64
C LYS A 6 -25.44 17.63 -11.96
N GLY A 7 -25.04 18.89 -12.09
CA GLY A 7 -25.90 20.02 -11.76
C GLY A 7 -27.12 20.07 -12.68
N GLY A 8 -28.26 20.55 -12.16
CA GLY A 8 -29.45 20.77 -12.96
C GLY A 8 -29.28 21.94 -13.92
N ALA A 9 -30.06 21.93 -15.01
CA ALA A 9 -30.07 23.03 -15.97
C ALA A 9 -30.54 24.34 -15.32
N GLY A 10 -29.93 25.46 -15.72
CA GLY A 10 -30.34 26.79 -15.29
C GLY A 10 -31.77 27.11 -15.75
N GLY A 11 -32.56 27.70 -14.86
CA GLY A 11 -33.89 28.17 -15.17
C GLY A 11 -33.86 29.35 -16.14
N LYS A 12 -34.96 29.56 -16.87
CA LYS A 12 -35.07 30.64 -17.84
C LYS A 12 -35.76 31.85 -17.22
N GLY A 13 -35.09 33.00 -17.29
CA GLY A 13 -35.67 34.28 -16.90
C GLY A 13 -36.79 34.72 -17.86
N ASN A 14 -37.53 35.74 -17.46
CA ASN A 14 -38.66 36.27 -18.24
C ASN A 14 -38.30 36.71 -19.66
N HIS A 15 -37.07 37.20 -19.88
CA HIS A 15 -36.59 37.61 -21.21
C HIS A 15 -36.63 36.47 -22.24
N PHE A 16 -36.50 35.21 -21.81
CA PHE A 16 -36.60 34.07 -22.73
C PHE A 16 -38.01 33.92 -23.33
N TYR A 17 -39.04 34.41 -22.63
CA TYR A 17 -40.45 34.23 -22.99
C TYR A 17 -41.08 35.42 -23.73
N ILE A 18 -40.28 36.42 -24.12
CA ILE A 18 -40.77 37.57 -24.90
C ILE A 18 -41.28 37.07 -26.25
N SER A 19 -42.47 37.53 -26.65
CA SER A 19 -43.06 37.26 -27.96
C SER A 19 -43.73 38.51 -28.53
N ASP A 20 -44.06 38.50 -29.82
CA ASP A 20 -44.74 39.61 -30.49
C ASP A 20 -46.08 39.99 -29.81
N THR A 21 -46.71 39.04 -29.12
CA THR A 21 -47.98 39.23 -28.40
C THR A 21 -47.81 39.56 -26.92
N GLU A 22 -46.66 39.28 -26.30
CA GLU A 22 -46.38 39.54 -24.88
C GLU A 22 -44.95 40.07 -24.69
N GLN A 23 -44.84 41.38 -24.54
CA GLN A 23 -43.56 42.10 -24.46
C GLN A 23 -43.01 42.22 -23.02
N ALA A 24 -43.84 41.96 -21.99
CA ALA A 24 -43.42 42.02 -20.58
C ALA A 24 -43.86 40.77 -19.79
N PRO A 25 -43.37 39.57 -20.14
CA PRO A 25 -43.73 38.33 -19.45
C PRO A 25 -43.42 38.41 -17.95
N LYS A 26 -44.37 37.99 -17.11
CA LYS A 26 -44.20 37.86 -15.66
C LYS A 26 -43.90 36.42 -15.22
N ILE A 27 -43.65 35.54 -16.18
CA ILE A 27 -43.33 34.13 -15.95
C ILE A 27 -41.81 33.91 -15.95
N CYS A 28 -41.38 32.93 -15.19
CA CYS A 28 -40.01 32.42 -15.21
C CYS A 28 -40.05 30.91 -14.97
N GLU A 29 -39.00 30.22 -15.43
CA GLU A 29 -38.78 28.81 -15.15
C GLU A 29 -37.71 28.68 -14.09
N TYR A 30 -38.01 27.90 -13.04
CA TYR A 30 -37.03 27.57 -12.01
C TYR A 30 -35.98 26.61 -12.57
N GLY A 31 -34.77 26.66 -12.02
CA GLY A 31 -33.72 25.70 -12.39
C GLY A 31 -34.17 24.26 -12.14
N ALA A 32 -33.74 23.36 -13.01
CA ALA A 32 -33.96 21.93 -12.81
C ALA A 32 -33.20 21.46 -11.56
N LYS A 33 -33.74 20.45 -10.88
CA LYS A 33 -33.03 19.82 -9.76
C LYS A 33 -31.79 19.10 -10.31
N GLY A 34 -30.67 19.22 -9.59
CA GLY A 34 -29.48 18.41 -9.85
C GLY A 34 -29.71 16.95 -9.48
N GLU A 35 -28.78 16.09 -9.92
CA GLU A 35 -28.76 14.70 -9.50
C GLU A 35 -28.41 14.61 -8.00
N GLU A 36 -29.16 13.80 -7.27
CA GLU A 36 -28.90 13.47 -5.87
C GLU A 36 -28.65 11.97 -5.81
N LEU A 37 -27.39 11.59 -5.59
CA LEU A 37 -26.91 10.22 -5.67
C LEU A 37 -26.15 9.88 -4.39
N GLU A 38 -26.38 8.68 -3.86
CA GLU A 38 -25.63 8.14 -2.74
C GLU A 38 -24.65 7.08 -3.26
N TYR A 39 -23.37 7.25 -2.95
CA TYR A 39 -22.31 6.33 -3.37
C TYR A 39 -21.73 5.61 -2.16
N ILE A 40 -21.62 4.28 -2.29
CA ILE A 40 -20.74 3.49 -1.43
C ILE A 40 -19.39 3.41 -2.14
N ILE A 41 -18.43 4.18 -1.66
CA ILE A 41 -17.07 4.20 -2.20
C ILE A 41 -16.23 3.22 -1.40
N GLU A 42 -15.80 2.14 -2.03
CA GLU A 42 -14.84 1.20 -1.46
C GLU A 42 -13.43 1.53 -1.96
N VAL A 43 -12.56 1.97 -1.06
CA VAL A 43 -11.13 2.17 -1.39
C VAL A 43 -10.51 0.78 -1.58
N ARG A 44 -10.07 0.48 -2.82
CA ARG A 44 -9.72 -0.90 -3.23
C ARG A 44 -8.39 -1.42 -2.66
N SER A 45 -7.47 -0.56 -2.22
CA SER A 45 -6.18 -0.99 -1.65
C SER A 45 -5.97 -0.45 -0.22
N MET A 46 -5.48 -1.32 0.67
CA MET A 46 -5.08 -0.95 2.03
C MET A 46 -3.68 -0.33 2.07
N ALA A 47 -2.78 -0.77 1.19
CA ALA A 47 -1.41 -0.30 1.07
C ALA A 47 -0.82 -0.69 -0.29
N HIS A 48 0.06 0.15 -0.82
CA HIS A 48 0.80 -0.14 -2.05
C HIS A 48 1.86 -1.23 -1.81
N ILE A 49 2.53 -1.18 -0.65
CA ILE A 49 3.63 -2.10 -0.31
C ILE A 49 3.33 -2.85 0.99
N GLY A 50 3.53 -4.16 0.99
CA GLY A 50 3.38 -5.01 2.18
C GLY A 50 4.72 -5.44 2.79
N LEU A 51 4.94 -5.19 4.09
CA LEU A 51 6.09 -5.70 4.83
C LEU A 51 5.81 -7.10 5.37
N ILE A 52 6.63 -8.07 4.99
CA ILE A 52 6.54 -9.48 5.38
C ILE A 52 7.79 -9.86 6.16
N GLY A 53 7.67 -10.77 7.13
CA GLY A 53 8.81 -11.22 7.92
C GLY A 53 8.38 -11.91 9.20
N PHE A 54 9.30 -12.62 9.83
CA PHE A 54 9.06 -13.27 11.11
C PHE A 54 8.73 -12.26 12.22
N PRO A 55 8.11 -12.72 13.32
CA PRO A 55 8.10 -11.97 14.58
C PRO A 55 9.53 -11.51 14.93
N ASN A 56 9.67 -10.30 15.46
CA ASN A 56 10.96 -9.71 15.88
C ASN A 56 12.00 -9.42 14.77
N ALA A 57 11.68 -9.65 13.48
CA ALA A 57 12.53 -9.19 12.36
C ALA A 57 12.66 -7.66 12.30
N GLY A 58 11.79 -6.94 13.01
CA GLY A 58 11.81 -5.49 13.14
C GLY A 58 10.86 -4.75 12.19
N LYS A 59 9.87 -5.44 11.61
CA LYS A 59 8.85 -4.85 10.70
C LYS A 59 8.21 -3.59 11.26
N SER A 60 7.62 -3.65 12.45
CA SER A 60 6.94 -2.50 13.04
C SER A 60 7.91 -1.37 13.44
N THR A 61 9.19 -1.70 13.70
CA THR A 61 10.24 -0.69 13.93
C THR A 61 10.61 -0.02 12.60
N LEU A 62 10.76 -0.80 11.54
CA LEU A 62 11.03 -0.31 10.19
C LEU A 62 9.89 0.56 9.68
N LEU A 63 8.63 0.13 9.84
CA LEU A 63 7.46 0.91 9.46
C LEU A 63 7.42 2.28 10.16
N ARG A 64 7.82 2.34 11.44
CA ARG A 64 7.94 3.61 12.18
C ARG A 64 9.09 4.46 11.66
N ALA A 65 10.21 3.85 11.26
CA ALA A 65 11.39 4.56 10.76
C ALA A 65 11.16 5.17 9.36
N ILE A 66 10.41 4.49 8.49
CA ILE A 66 10.12 4.96 7.12
C ILE A 66 8.91 5.90 7.04
N SER A 67 8.00 5.85 8.03
CA SER A 67 6.78 6.66 8.04
C SER A 67 7.01 8.00 8.73
N ARG A 68 6.67 9.12 8.05
CA ARG A 68 6.72 10.47 8.67
C ARG A 68 5.69 10.63 9.80
N ALA A 69 4.59 9.88 9.74
CA ALA A 69 3.53 9.87 10.75
C ALA A 69 3.63 8.64 11.65
N ARG A 70 3.16 8.74 12.90
CA ARG A 70 2.99 7.56 13.75
C ARG A 70 2.07 6.56 13.04
N PRO A 71 2.50 5.30 12.84
CA PRO A 71 1.68 4.31 12.15
C PRO A 71 0.30 4.24 12.79
N LYS A 72 -0.74 4.37 11.96
CA LYS A 72 -2.13 4.31 12.42
C LYS A 72 -2.58 2.86 12.39
N VAL A 73 -3.27 2.48 13.45
CA VAL A 73 -3.97 1.20 13.52
C VAL A 73 -5.25 1.37 12.72
N ALA A 74 -5.39 0.61 11.63
CA ALA A 74 -6.55 0.73 10.75
C ALA A 74 -7.63 -0.30 11.12
N PRO A 75 -8.84 0.13 11.53
CA PRO A 75 -9.94 -0.77 11.85
C PRO A 75 -10.71 -1.11 10.57
N TYR A 76 -10.35 -2.21 9.92
CA TYR A 76 -11.07 -2.68 8.75
C TYR A 76 -12.20 -3.65 9.14
N PRO A 77 -13.39 -3.54 8.50
CA PRO A 77 -14.61 -4.22 8.94
C PRO A 77 -14.56 -5.76 8.88
N PHE A 78 -13.48 -6.34 8.34
CA PHE A 78 -13.34 -7.79 8.14
C PHE A 78 -11.98 -8.34 8.60
N THR A 79 -11.21 -7.57 9.37
CA THR A 79 -9.91 -8.02 9.90
C THR A 79 -9.96 -8.12 11.43
N THR A 80 -9.68 -9.30 11.97
CA THR A 80 -9.53 -9.49 13.44
C THR A 80 -8.18 -9.02 13.95
N LEU A 81 -7.15 -9.02 13.10
CA LEU A 81 -5.84 -8.42 13.35
C LEU A 81 -5.84 -7.02 12.75
N LYS A 82 -5.57 -6.00 13.57
CA LYS A 82 -5.49 -4.62 13.10
C LYS A 82 -4.09 -4.37 12.51
N PRO A 83 -3.94 -4.21 11.18
CA PRO A 83 -2.63 -3.90 10.62
C PRO A 83 -2.18 -2.50 11.03
N HIS A 84 -0.87 -2.32 11.06
CA HIS A 84 -0.27 -1.01 11.18
C HIS A 84 -0.01 -0.47 9.78
N LEU A 85 -0.50 0.73 9.50
CA LEU A 85 -0.25 1.46 8.26
C LEU A 85 0.70 2.63 8.51
N GLY A 86 1.73 2.71 7.69
CA GLY A 86 2.63 3.85 7.59
C GLY A 86 2.44 4.55 6.24
N ILE A 87 2.60 5.87 6.23
CA ILE A 87 2.62 6.66 4.99
C ILE A 87 4.03 7.19 4.82
N ILE A 88 4.67 6.79 3.73
CA ILE A 88 5.90 7.40 3.25
C ILE A 88 5.50 8.59 2.39
N GLN A 89 6.09 9.74 2.66
CA GLN A 89 5.92 10.92 1.83
C GLN A 89 7.25 11.26 1.18
N TYR A 90 7.24 11.46 -0.13
CA TYR A 90 8.40 11.84 -0.93
C TYR A 90 8.47 13.36 -1.12
N GLU A 91 9.53 13.85 -1.76
CA GLU A 91 9.76 15.29 -1.98
C GLU A 91 8.83 15.89 -3.06
N ASP A 92 8.40 15.05 -4.01
CA ASP A 92 7.43 15.32 -5.07
C ASP A 92 5.96 15.31 -4.58
N TYR A 93 5.74 15.32 -3.26
CA TYR A 93 4.44 15.20 -2.58
C TYR A 93 3.74 13.86 -2.73
N GLU A 94 4.37 12.88 -3.38
CA GLU A 94 3.78 11.58 -3.57
C GLU A 94 3.76 10.77 -2.27
N GLN A 95 2.68 10.01 -2.07
CA GLN A 95 2.44 9.28 -0.84
C GLN A 95 2.31 7.79 -1.12
N ILE A 96 3.20 7.01 -0.51
CA ILE A 96 3.17 5.55 -0.59
C ILE A 96 2.67 4.99 0.73
N ALA A 97 1.55 4.28 0.68
CA ALA A 97 1.02 3.54 1.81
C ALA A 97 1.74 2.20 1.96
N VAL A 98 2.23 1.92 3.18
CA VAL A 98 2.95 0.69 3.53
C VAL A 98 2.24 0.02 4.70
N ALA A 99 1.97 -1.28 4.57
CA ALA A 99 1.35 -2.07 5.63
C ALA A 99 2.35 -3.02 6.29
N ASP A 100 2.35 -3.07 7.62
CA ASP A 100 2.96 -4.18 8.37
C ASP A 100 1.99 -5.36 8.34
N LEU A 101 2.35 -6.41 7.61
CA LEU A 101 1.58 -7.64 7.60
C LEU A 101 1.87 -8.39 8.90
N PRO A 102 0.84 -8.77 9.70
CA PRO A 102 1.02 -9.59 10.88
C PRO A 102 1.91 -10.78 10.52
N GLY A 103 2.97 -10.98 11.29
CA GLY A 103 4.03 -11.92 10.94
C GLY A 103 3.44 -13.27 10.57
N LEU A 104 3.83 -13.77 9.39
CA LEU A 104 3.54 -15.14 9.00
C LEU A 104 4.19 -16.04 10.05
N ILE A 105 3.36 -16.60 10.92
CA ILE A 105 3.76 -17.68 11.83
C ILE A 105 3.78 -18.96 10.97
N PRO A 106 4.68 -19.93 11.20
CA PRO A 106 4.58 -21.24 10.57
C PRO A 106 3.14 -21.79 10.61
N ASP A 107 2.66 -22.38 9.52
CA ASP A 107 1.28 -22.84 9.33
C ASP A 107 0.21 -21.73 9.26
N SER A 108 0.58 -20.48 8.97
CA SER A 108 -0.39 -19.39 8.77
C SER A 108 -1.37 -19.68 7.62
N HIS A 109 -0.93 -20.38 6.58
CA HIS A 109 -1.81 -20.86 5.49
C HIS A 109 -2.90 -21.87 5.97
N LYS A 110 -2.68 -22.57 7.10
CA LYS A 110 -3.65 -23.54 7.67
C LYS A 110 -4.64 -22.90 8.65
N ASN A 111 -4.40 -21.66 9.11
CA ASN A 111 -5.27 -20.98 10.07
C ASN A 111 -6.59 -20.53 9.42
N LYS A 112 -7.61 -21.40 9.55
CA LYS A 112 -8.96 -21.35 8.96
C LYS A 112 -9.82 -20.14 9.38
N GLY A 113 -9.45 -18.92 8.96
CA GLY A 113 -10.37 -17.79 8.92
C GLY A 113 -9.74 -16.41 9.07
N LEU A 114 -8.68 -16.27 9.88
CA LEU A 114 -8.10 -14.96 10.23
C LEU A 114 -6.98 -14.55 9.25
N GLY A 115 -6.18 -15.52 8.79
CA GLY A 115 -5.08 -15.30 7.85
C GLY A 115 -5.55 -15.10 6.41
N ILE A 116 -6.60 -15.82 5.98
CA ILE A 116 -7.07 -15.78 4.58
C ILE A 116 -7.65 -14.42 4.21
N GLN A 117 -8.50 -13.84 5.06
CA GLN A 117 -9.02 -12.49 4.80
C GLN A 117 -7.91 -11.46 4.81
N PHE A 118 -6.95 -11.55 5.75
CA PHE A 118 -5.83 -10.61 5.79
C PHE A 118 -4.95 -10.69 4.53
N LEU A 119 -4.56 -11.91 4.13
CA LEU A 119 -3.70 -12.14 2.97
C LEU A 119 -4.41 -11.80 1.64
N LYS A 120 -5.73 -11.92 1.55
CA LYS A 120 -6.52 -11.36 0.42
C LYS A 120 -6.38 -9.84 0.25
N HIS A 121 -6.09 -9.10 1.32
CA HIS A 121 -5.81 -7.67 1.20
C HIS A 121 -4.36 -7.43 0.77
N THR A 122 -3.42 -8.28 1.21
CA THR A 122 -2.02 -8.31 0.73
C THR A 122 -1.91 -8.62 -0.76
N GLU A 123 -2.83 -9.43 -1.30
CA GLU A 123 -2.93 -9.69 -2.75
C GLU A 123 -3.10 -8.42 -3.59
N ARG A 124 -3.42 -7.27 -2.98
CA ARG A 124 -3.56 -5.99 -3.68
C ARG A 124 -2.37 -5.05 -3.49
N CYS A 125 -1.36 -5.43 -2.71
CA CYS A 125 -0.09 -4.71 -2.70
C CYS A 125 0.61 -4.95 -4.04
N MET A 126 1.06 -3.91 -4.74
CA MET A 126 1.85 -4.08 -5.97
C MET A 126 3.21 -4.72 -5.69
N ALA A 127 3.77 -4.50 -4.50
CA ALA A 127 5.07 -5.02 -4.11
C ALA A 127 5.11 -5.59 -2.69
N LEU A 128 6.02 -6.53 -2.48
CA LEU A 128 6.28 -7.20 -1.21
C LEU A 128 7.71 -6.93 -0.74
N VAL A 129 7.85 -6.57 0.53
CA VAL A 129 9.15 -6.32 1.15
C VAL A 129 9.40 -7.34 2.26
N TYR A 130 10.34 -8.24 2.03
CA TYR A 130 10.78 -9.24 3.01
C TYR A 130 11.77 -8.62 3.99
N VAL A 131 11.31 -8.39 5.22
CA VAL A 131 12.15 -7.92 6.33
C VAL A 131 12.77 -9.11 7.02
N ILE A 132 14.07 -9.28 6.82
CA ILE A 132 14.88 -10.36 7.37
C ILE A 132 15.76 -9.84 8.50
N ASP A 133 15.83 -10.56 9.61
CA ASP A 133 16.80 -10.30 10.66
C ASP A 133 18.17 -10.82 10.21
N ALA A 134 19.05 -9.92 9.78
CA ALA A 134 20.37 -10.33 9.29
C ALA A 134 21.31 -10.79 10.41
N SER A 135 20.97 -10.60 11.69
CA SER A 135 21.81 -11.06 12.80
C SER A 135 21.78 -12.58 13.01
N LEU A 136 20.82 -13.26 12.39
CA LEU A 136 20.66 -14.71 12.41
C LEU A 136 21.45 -15.35 11.26
N ASP A 137 21.98 -16.56 11.47
CA ASP A 137 22.68 -17.33 10.42
C ASP A 137 21.71 -17.98 9.44
N GLU A 138 20.50 -18.30 9.91
CA GLU A 138 19.43 -19.01 9.16
C GLU A 138 18.62 -18.06 8.28
N PHE A 139 19.21 -16.94 7.85
CA PHE A 139 18.49 -15.90 7.10
C PHE A 139 17.95 -16.40 5.75
N TYR A 140 18.65 -17.37 5.15
CA TYR A 140 18.25 -17.99 3.89
C TYR A 140 17.01 -18.86 4.08
N ASP A 141 17.02 -19.74 5.09
CA ASP A 141 15.87 -20.57 5.47
C ASP A 141 14.66 -19.71 5.83
N HIS A 142 14.88 -18.60 6.54
CA HIS A 142 13.83 -17.65 6.86
C HIS A 142 13.16 -17.06 5.61
N LEU A 143 13.96 -16.66 4.62
CA LEU A 143 13.42 -16.12 3.38
C LEU A 143 12.62 -17.20 2.61
N GLU A 144 13.18 -18.41 2.49
CA GLU A 144 12.52 -19.52 1.80
C GLU A 144 11.19 -19.90 2.47
N ILE A 145 11.14 -19.96 3.80
CA ILE A 145 9.89 -20.24 4.54
C ILE A 145 8.84 -19.16 4.25
N LEU A 146 9.22 -17.87 4.25
CA LEU A 146 8.29 -16.78 3.97
C LEU A 146 7.76 -16.82 2.53
N GLN A 147 8.64 -17.11 1.56
CA GLN A 147 8.26 -17.27 0.16
C GLN A 147 7.32 -18.48 -0.01
N TYR A 148 7.67 -19.62 0.58
CA TYR A 148 6.86 -20.83 0.54
C TYR A 148 5.45 -20.61 1.13
N GLU A 149 5.34 -19.97 2.29
CA GLU A 149 4.05 -19.69 2.93
C GLU A 149 3.16 -18.77 2.07
N LEU A 150 3.76 -17.76 1.41
CA LEU A 150 3.03 -16.89 0.48
C LEU A 150 2.61 -17.64 -0.79
N ASP A 151 3.50 -18.46 -1.35
CA ASP A 151 3.22 -19.28 -2.53
C ASP A 151 2.06 -20.24 -2.27
N LYS A 152 2.04 -20.86 -1.09
CA LYS A 152 0.94 -21.74 -0.66
C LYS A 152 -0.38 -21.01 -0.48
N PHE A 153 -0.34 -19.70 -0.26
CA PHE A 153 -1.55 -18.89 -0.19
C PHE A 153 -2.05 -18.49 -1.58
N ASN A 154 -1.18 -17.89 -2.40
CA ASN A 154 -1.50 -17.48 -3.75
C ASN A 154 -0.22 -17.38 -4.60
N GLU A 155 -0.18 -18.14 -5.69
CA GLU A 155 0.96 -18.17 -6.62
C GLU A 155 1.23 -16.81 -7.27
N ASN A 156 0.22 -15.93 -7.36
CA ASN A 156 0.37 -14.58 -7.92
C ASN A 156 1.36 -13.70 -7.16
N PHE A 157 1.70 -14.03 -5.90
CA PHE A 157 2.72 -13.28 -5.16
C PHE A 157 4.13 -13.39 -5.76
N LYS A 158 4.41 -14.45 -6.52
CA LYS A 158 5.69 -14.59 -7.24
C LYS A 158 5.88 -13.56 -8.34
N ASN A 159 4.78 -13.14 -8.95
CA ASN A 159 4.80 -12.23 -10.09
C ASN A 159 4.93 -10.76 -9.65
N LYS A 160 4.83 -10.49 -8.34
CA LYS A 160 4.95 -9.14 -7.80
C LYS A 160 6.40 -8.72 -7.70
N SER A 161 6.61 -7.41 -7.70
CA SER A 161 7.92 -6.84 -7.34
C SER A 161 8.28 -7.22 -5.90
N GLN A 162 9.48 -7.79 -5.72
CA GLN A 162 9.98 -8.26 -4.42
C GLN A 162 11.25 -7.52 -4.03
N LEU A 163 11.34 -7.12 -2.76
CA LEU A 163 12.51 -6.48 -2.17
C LEU A 163 12.86 -7.16 -0.85
N VAL A 164 14.15 -7.41 -0.61
CA VAL A 164 14.63 -7.93 0.67
C VAL A 164 15.27 -6.80 1.45
N VAL A 165 14.84 -6.64 2.70
CA VAL A 165 15.42 -5.72 3.67
C VAL A 165 16.19 -6.54 4.70
N ALA A 166 17.51 -6.48 4.61
CA ALA A 166 18.41 -7.09 5.60
C ALA A 166 18.54 -6.14 6.80
N ASN A 167 17.70 -6.35 7.81
CA ASN A 167 17.58 -5.45 8.96
C ASN A 167 18.59 -5.77 10.06
N LYS A 168 18.78 -4.81 10.99
CA LYS A 168 19.66 -4.87 12.17
C LYS A 168 21.16 -4.81 11.86
N ILE A 169 21.57 -4.13 10.79
CA ILE A 169 23.00 -3.96 10.43
C ILE A 169 23.83 -3.13 11.43
N ASP A 170 23.19 -2.61 12.48
CA ASP A 170 23.87 -2.08 13.67
C ASP A 170 24.64 -3.18 14.43
N ILE A 171 24.33 -4.45 14.18
CA ILE A 171 25.07 -5.62 14.68
C ILE A 171 26.17 -5.99 13.67
N PRO A 172 27.45 -6.14 14.07
CA PRO A 172 28.54 -6.45 13.15
C PRO A 172 28.31 -7.72 12.31
N LYS A 173 27.78 -8.78 12.94
CA LYS A 173 27.41 -10.03 12.28
C LYS A 173 26.34 -9.81 11.20
N ALA A 174 25.32 -9.00 11.50
CA ALA A 174 24.26 -8.67 10.56
C ALA A 174 24.77 -7.95 9.32
N ARG A 175 25.79 -7.09 9.48
CA ARG A 175 26.43 -6.40 8.35
C ARG A 175 27.16 -7.37 7.42
N GLN A 176 27.81 -8.41 7.98
CA GLN A 176 28.48 -9.45 7.19
C GLN A 176 27.44 -10.29 6.43
N ASN A 177 26.41 -10.78 7.13
CA ASN A 177 25.33 -11.57 6.53
C ASN A 177 24.56 -10.78 5.46
N ALA A 178 24.32 -9.48 5.66
CA ALA A 178 23.67 -8.66 4.65
C ALA A 178 24.50 -8.51 3.37
N ALA A 179 25.83 -8.41 3.48
CA ALA A 179 26.72 -8.40 2.31
C ALA A 179 26.77 -9.76 1.61
N GLU A 180 26.58 -10.86 2.34
CA GLU A 180 26.42 -12.20 1.77
C GLU A 180 25.07 -12.34 1.05
N MET A 181 23.97 -11.90 1.67
CA MET A 181 22.63 -11.86 1.07
C MET A 181 22.64 -11.14 -0.29
N GLN A 182 23.30 -9.98 -0.36
CA GLN A 182 23.45 -9.21 -1.61
C GLN A 182 24.16 -9.97 -2.74
N LYS A 183 25.00 -10.96 -2.42
CA LYS A 183 25.74 -11.76 -3.41
C LYS A 183 24.98 -13.00 -3.84
N ILE A 184 24.29 -13.65 -2.90
CA ILE A 184 23.68 -14.96 -3.14
C ILE A 184 22.23 -14.85 -3.62
N LEU A 185 21.51 -13.81 -3.19
CA LEU A 185 20.10 -13.64 -3.55
C LEU A 185 19.99 -12.95 -4.92
N GLN A 186 19.07 -13.44 -5.74
CA GLN A 186 18.74 -12.84 -7.04
C GLN A 186 17.70 -11.71 -6.92
N LEU A 187 17.34 -11.35 -5.69
CA LEU A 187 16.42 -10.26 -5.38
C LEU A 187 17.20 -9.00 -4.98
N PRO A 188 16.66 -7.79 -5.17
CA PRO A 188 17.27 -6.59 -4.62
C PRO A 188 17.30 -6.70 -3.09
N VAL A 189 18.47 -6.49 -2.51
CA VAL A 189 18.70 -6.55 -1.06
C VAL A 189 19.21 -5.20 -0.56
N VAL A 190 18.46 -4.58 0.34
CA VAL A 190 18.82 -3.31 0.99
C VAL A 190 19.16 -3.56 2.46
N PRO A 191 20.43 -3.44 2.86
CA PRO A 191 20.82 -3.50 4.27
C PRO A 191 20.34 -2.26 5.01
N VAL A 192 19.65 -2.41 6.15
CA VAL A 192 19.21 -1.27 6.96
C VAL A 192 19.34 -1.53 8.45
N SER A 193 19.39 -0.46 9.24
CA SER A 193 19.11 -0.55 10.67
C SER A 193 17.89 0.30 10.98
N ALA A 194 16.73 -0.35 11.12
CA ALA A 194 15.51 0.33 11.54
C ALA A 194 15.63 1.00 12.91
N LYS A 195 16.56 0.53 13.77
CA LYS A 195 16.79 1.06 15.11
C LYS A 195 17.58 2.37 15.10
N THR A 196 18.61 2.45 14.26
CA THR A 196 19.51 3.61 14.21
C THR A 196 19.16 4.59 13.09
N GLY A 197 18.36 4.15 12.11
CA GLY A 197 18.08 4.91 10.89
C GLY A 197 19.12 4.71 9.78
N GLU A 198 20.13 3.87 9.99
CA GLU A 198 21.16 3.60 8.98
C GLU A 198 20.54 3.06 7.69
N ASN A 199 20.92 3.71 6.57
CA ASN A 199 20.54 3.36 5.21
C ASN A 199 19.03 3.41 4.86
N ILE A 200 18.20 4.04 5.71
CA ILE A 200 16.75 4.21 5.43
C ILE A 200 16.51 5.00 4.13
N ALA A 201 17.32 6.02 3.84
CA ALA A 201 17.17 6.80 2.61
C ALA A 201 17.38 5.97 1.33
N ALA A 202 18.27 4.97 1.36
CA ALA A 202 18.43 4.05 0.24
C ALA A 202 17.19 3.15 0.09
N LEU A 203 16.66 2.63 1.20
CA LEU A 203 15.42 1.86 1.18
C LEU A 203 14.24 2.65 0.60
N LEU A 204 14.07 3.91 0.99
CA LEU A 204 13.01 4.77 0.45
C LEU A 204 13.16 4.96 -1.07
N ARG A 205 14.38 5.16 -1.57
CA ARG A 205 14.63 5.27 -3.02
C ARG A 205 14.26 3.99 -3.77
N GLU A 206 14.67 2.82 -3.27
CA GLU A 206 14.30 1.54 -3.90
C GLU A 206 12.79 1.29 -3.86
N MET A 207 12.13 1.61 -2.75
CA MET A 207 10.67 1.51 -2.65
C MET A 207 9.94 2.44 -3.63
N LYS A 208 10.50 3.62 -3.91
CA LYS A 208 9.95 4.56 -4.91
C LYS A 208 10.11 4.01 -6.33
N ILE A 209 11.29 3.51 -6.69
CA ILE A 209 11.54 2.90 -7.99
C ILE A 209 10.58 1.74 -8.25
N ILE A 210 10.39 0.87 -7.26
CA ILE A 210 9.44 -0.24 -7.36
C ILE A 210 8.02 0.30 -7.59
N TYR A 211 7.58 1.28 -6.82
CA TYR A 211 6.26 1.86 -6.95
C TYR A 211 6.01 2.48 -8.34
N ASP A 212 6.98 3.25 -8.85
CA ASP A 212 6.88 3.94 -10.14
C ASP A 212 6.81 2.94 -11.32
N ASN A 213 7.63 1.89 -11.27
CA ASN A 213 7.62 0.86 -12.30
C ASN A 213 6.27 0.13 -12.37
N ASN A 214 5.67 -0.21 -11.22
CA ASN A 214 4.39 -0.92 -11.20
C ASN A 214 3.22 0.00 -11.61
N ASN A 215 3.25 1.29 -11.27
CA ASN A 215 2.22 2.23 -11.73
C ASN A 215 2.27 2.47 -13.25
N THR A 216 3.47 2.46 -13.84
CA THR A 216 3.62 2.66 -15.29
C THR A 216 3.05 1.47 -16.08
N GLU A 217 3.23 0.25 -15.57
CA GLU A 217 2.67 -0.98 -16.16
C GLU A 217 1.12 -1.00 -16.08
N GLU A 218 0.51 -0.48 -15.01
CA GLU A 218 -0.96 -0.38 -14.88
C GLU A 218 -1.59 0.66 -15.81
N GLU A 219 -0.85 1.67 -16.28
CA GLU A 219 -1.37 2.69 -17.23
C GLU A 219 -1.33 2.23 -18.70
N GLU A 220 -0.57 1.17 -18.99
CA GLU A 220 -0.42 0.61 -20.34
C GLU A 220 -1.38 -0.57 -20.64
N GLU A 221 -2.06 -1.12 -19.63
CA GLU A 221 -3.11 -2.17 -19.73
C GLU A 221 -4.55 -1.62 -19.83
#